data_AF-A0A7Y4TZ23-F1
#
_entry.id   AF-A0A7Y4TZ23-F1
#
_cell.length_a   1.000
_cell.length_b   1.000
_cell.length_c   1.000
_cell.angle_alpha   90.00
_cell.angle_beta   90.00
_cell.angle_gamma   90.00
#
_symmetry.space_group_name_H-M   'P 1'
#
loop_
_entity.id
_entity.type
_entity.pdbx_description
1 polymer ?
#
loop_
_entity_poly.entity_id
_entity_poly.type
_entity_poly.pdbx_seq_one_letter_code
_entity_poly.pdbx_strand_id
1 'polypeptide(L)'
;MTRLLGRQPEYNTLRVSLHGSLPEGARLSLASLWQGAGFDFLTCTTLLRGAREDERIQAVVLTIADLDVGWAKIQSLRRSLLALRAANKQVWVYLTEGGMREYYLASAADTILIAPAGHLSITGLAAETVFFKGVLDKLGIEAQVHQAGQYKAAGEPFTRDSMSDAHREMLNGLLDDLYGQIVEDVAHARHKSLQAVRALIDQGLFMAREALGAGLIDHVAYEDEIPTLLEAKLNPVHEITTEEYLHLRRQVMRRTLLATDPKKIAFVTVDGVIKRGDSHDGGDAGHAVGSTSFAEDLKRIREDDSVAALVVRVVSPGGSGLASDLMWRELMRTREKKPVIISMGDVAASGG
;
A
#
# COMPACT_ATOMS: atom_id res chain seq x y z
N MET A 1 -18.76 -12.51 43.65
CA MET A 1 -18.44 -11.35 42.79
C MET A 1 -17.95 -11.85 41.43
N THR A 2 -18.75 -12.67 40.74
CA THR A 2 -18.26 -13.51 39.61
C THR A 2 -19.31 -13.62 38.50
N ARG A 3 -20.04 -12.53 38.24
CA ARG A 3 -21.01 -12.39 37.15
C ARG A 3 -21.09 -10.92 36.77
N LEU A 4 -20.14 -10.43 35.96
CA LEU A 4 -20.21 -9.14 35.23
C LEU A 4 -18.99 -8.96 34.28
N LEU A 5 -18.49 -10.06 33.71
CA LEU A 5 -17.65 -10.02 32.52
C LEU A 5 -18.46 -10.75 31.46
N GLY A 6 -19.06 -10.00 30.52
CA GLY A 6 -19.68 -10.61 29.35
C GLY A 6 -18.68 -11.56 28.70
N ARG A 7 -19.15 -12.75 28.28
CA ARG A 7 -18.35 -13.66 27.46
C ARG A 7 -17.69 -12.83 26.37
N GLN A 8 -16.35 -12.82 26.33
CA GLN A 8 -15.67 -12.25 25.17
C GLN A 8 -16.14 -13.03 23.95
N PRO A 9 -16.43 -12.36 22.81
CA PRO A 9 -16.78 -13.08 21.59
C PRO A 9 -15.69 -14.10 21.30
N GLU A 10 -16.09 -15.36 21.12
CA GLU A 10 -15.18 -16.42 20.68
C GLU A 10 -14.92 -16.18 19.20
N TYR A 11 -13.71 -15.76 18.86
CA TYR A 11 -13.24 -15.62 17.48
C TYR A 11 -11.80 -16.11 17.38
N ASN A 12 -11.45 -16.70 16.26
CA ASN A 12 -10.10 -17.15 15.94
C ASN A 12 -9.66 -16.86 14.50
N THR A 13 -10.56 -16.34 13.66
CA THR A 13 -10.29 -16.09 12.25
C THR A 13 -10.69 -14.67 11.89
N LEU A 14 -9.74 -13.84 11.45
CA LEU A 14 -10.02 -12.48 10.97
C LEU A 14 -10.26 -12.48 9.46
N ARG A 15 -11.39 -11.91 9.04
CA ARG A 15 -11.73 -11.66 7.63
C ARG A 15 -11.34 -10.23 7.24
N VAL A 16 -10.51 -10.11 6.20
CA VAL A 16 -10.04 -8.82 5.66
C VAL A 16 -10.36 -8.76 4.16
N SER A 17 -10.98 -7.67 3.72
CA SER A 17 -11.19 -7.42 2.29
C SER A 17 -10.27 -6.29 1.84
N LEU A 18 -9.52 -6.52 0.77
CA LEU A 18 -8.58 -5.58 0.17
C LEU A 18 -9.01 -5.32 -1.27
N HIS A 19 -9.52 -4.12 -1.53
CA HIS A 19 -9.94 -3.72 -2.87
C HIS A 19 -9.78 -2.22 -3.12
N GLY A 20 -9.68 -1.85 -4.39
CA GLY A 20 -9.55 -0.47 -4.82
C GLY A 20 -8.29 0.20 -4.27
N SER A 21 -8.38 1.50 -3.99
CA SER A 21 -7.27 2.27 -3.45
C SER A 21 -7.20 2.23 -1.94
N LEU A 22 -5.98 2.18 -1.40
CA LEU A 22 -5.69 2.33 0.03
C LEU A 22 -4.98 3.67 0.25
N PRO A 23 -5.68 4.75 0.62
CA PRO A 23 -5.06 6.06 0.90
C PRO A 23 -4.08 5.95 2.08
N GLU A 24 -3.11 6.86 2.19
CA GLU A 24 -2.05 6.77 3.21
C GLU A 24 -2.52 6.95 4.67
N GLY A 25 -3.70 7.53 4.88
CA GLY A 25 -4.30 7.68 6.20
C GLY A 25 -5.74 8.17 6.11
N ALA A 26 -6.51 7.97 7.18
CA ALA A 26 -7.88 8.45 7.30
C ALA A 26 -7.93 9.97 7.14
N ARG A 27 -8.43 10.43 5.98
CA ARG A 27 -8.80 11.83 5.80
C ARG A 27 -10.24 12.01 6.27
N LEU A 28 -10.44 12.93 7.20
CA LEU A 28 -11.77 13.36 7.61
C LEU A 28 -12.42 14.11 6.43
N SER A 29 -13.14 13.39 5.58
CA SER A 29 -13.99 13.98 4.54
C SER A 29 -15.45 13.91 4.96
N LEU A 30 -16.30 14.82 4.45
CA LEU A 30 -17.74 14.71 4.62
C LEU A 30 -18.25 13.32 4.17
N ALA A 31 -17.67 12.72 3.12
CA ALA A 31 -17.99 11.38 2.65
C ALA A 31 -17.65 10.27 3.68
N SER A 32 -16.55 10.43 4.43
CA SER A 32 -16.14 9.49 5.50
C SER A 32 -17.12 9.44 6.69
N LEU A 33 -18.02 10.44 6.81
CA LEU A 33 -19.08 10.45 7.82
C LEU A 33 -20.29 9.60 7.41
N TRP A 34 -20.49 9.34 6.11
CA TRP A 34 -21.63 8.56 5.60
C TRP A 34 -21.24 7.13 5.18
N GLN A 35 -20.00 6.91 4.74
CA GLN A 35 -19.50 5.60 4.30
C GLN A 35 -18.69 4.86 5.38
N GLY A 36 -18.57 5.45 6.58
CA GLY A 36 -17.58 5.03 7.58
C GLY A 36 -16.19 5.57 7.22
N ALA A 37 -15.30 5.64 8.21
CA ALA A 37 -13.90 6.00 7.94
C ALA A 37 -13.33 4.97 6.95
N GLY A 38 -12.99 5.42 5.73
CA GLY A 38 -12.51 4.55 4.67
C GLY A 38 -11.31 3.71 5.15
N PHE A 39 -11.23 2.47 4.68
CA PHE A 39 -10.15 1.54 5.01
C PHE A 39 -8.84 2.01 4.38
N ASP A 40 -8.06 2.78 5.14
CA ASP A 40 -6.78 3.33 4.69
C ASP A 40 -5.60 2.35 4.93
N PHE A 41 -4.46 2.65 4.32
CA PHE A 41 -3.26 1.82 4.37
C PHE A 41 -2.67 1.68 5.78
N LEU A 42 -2.69 2.75 6.59
CA LEU A 42 -2.21 2.72 7.98
C LEU A 42 -3.15 1.87 8.86
N THR A 43 -4.45 2.01 8.67
CA THR A 43 -5.49 1.21 9.33
C THR A 43 -5.32 -0.27 8.98
N CYS A 44 -5.11 -0.59 7.70
CA CYS A 44 -4.86 -1.97 7.25
C CYS A 44 -3.60 -2.58 7.88
N THR A 45 -2.47 -1.88 7.83
CA THR A 45 -1.22 -2.39 8.42
C THR A 45 -1.28 -2.50 9.94
N THR A 46 -2.00 -1.60 10.60
CA THR A 46 -2.26 -1.66 12.06
C THR A 46 -3.21 -2.81 12.43
N LEU A 47 -4.20 -3.09 11.59
CA LEU A 47 -5.11 -4.24 11.71
C LEU A 47 -4.32 -5.54 11.68
N LEU A 48 -3.50 -5.74 10.63
CA LEU A 48 -2.69 -6.95 10.46
C LEU A 48 -1.65 -7.11 11.57
N ARG A 49 -1.01 -6.01 12.01
CA ARG A 49 -0.13 -6.03 13.19
C ARG A 49 -0.89 -6.45 14.44
N GLY A 50 -2.13 -5.98 14.60
CA GLY A 50 -2.97 -6.35 15.71
C GLY A 50 -3.33 -7.83 15.70
N ALA A 51 -3.72 -8.35 14.55
CA ALA A 51 -4.01 -9.77 14.36
C ALA A 51 -2.79 -10.67 14.66
N ARG A 52 -1.58 -10.19 14.34
CA ARG A 52 -0.32 -10.87 14.69
C ARG A 52 -0.13 -11.01 16.20
N GLU A 53 -0.47 -9.96 16.95
CA GLU A 53 -0.26 -9.87 18.41
C GLU A 53 -1.43 -10.47 19.22
N ASP A 54 -2.60 -10.63 18.63
CA ASP A 54 -3.76 -11.20 19.30
C ASP A 54 -3.65 -12.73 19.35
N GLU A 55 -3.47 -13.27 20.55
CA GLU A 55 -3.34 -14.72 20.78
C GLU A 55 -4.61 -15.50 20.40
N ARG A 56 -5.77 -14.83 20.36
CA ARG A 56 -7.04 -15.46 19.95
C ARG A 56 -7.08 -15.72 18.45
N ILE A 57 -6.47 -14.84 17.65
CA ILE A 57 -6.41 -14.99 16.20
C ILE A 57 -5.46 -16.14 15.87
N GLN A 58 -5.94 -17.16 15.17
CA GLN A 58 -5.16 -18.28 14.66
C GLN A 58 -5.05 -18.24 13.14
N ALA A 59 -6.02 -17.62 12.45
CA ALA A 59 -6.01 -17.40 11.01
C ALA A 59 -6.38 -15.98 10.60
N VAL A 60 -5.86 -15.55 9.46
CA VAL A 60 -6.29 -14.37 8.73
C VAL A 60 -6.64 -14.80 7.31
N VAL A 61 -7.88 -14.56 6.90
CA VAL A 61 -8.31 -14.77 5.52
C VAL A 61 -8.48 -13.42 4.84
N LEU A 62 -7.75 -13.23 3.74
CA LEU A 62 -7.80 -12.02 2.93
C LEU A 62 -8.52 -12.30 1.62
N THR A 63 -9.53 -11.49 1.32
CA THR A 63 -10.12 -11.42 -0.02
C THR A 63 -9.48 -10.25 -0.75
N ILE A 64 -8.88 -10.50 -1.91
CA ILE A 64 -8.15 -9.51 -2.71
C ILE A 64 -8.85 -9.37 -4.06
N ALA A 65 -9.21 -8.15 -4.43
CA ALA A 65 -9.88 -7.81 -5.69
C ALA A 65 -9.43 -6.41 -6.17
N ASP A 66 -9.12 -6.25 -7.46
CA ASP A 66 -8.93 -4.94 -8.12
C ASP A 66 -8.11 -3.91 -7.30
N LEU A 67 -6.85 -4.23 -6.97
CA LEU A 67 -6.04 -3.35 -6.12
C LEU A 67 -5.42 -2.21 -6.92
N ASP A 68 -5.80 -0.98 -6.57
CA ASP A 68 -5.25 0.26 -7.12
C ASP A 68 -4.28 0.91 -6.11
N VAL A 69 -3.13 0.26 -5.93
CA VAL A 69 -2.05 0.72 -5.05
C VAL A 69 -0.68 0.53 -5.71
N GLY A 70 0.30 1.34 -5.33
CA GLY A 70 1.65 1.18 -5.83
C GLY A 70 2.45 0.06 -5.15
N TRP A 71 3.62 -0.20 -5.70
CA TRP A 71 4.47 -1.34 -5.32
C TRP A 71 5.02 -1.24 -3.88
N ALA A 72 5.24 -0.04 -3.34
CA ALA A 72 5.74 0.10 -1.98
C ALA A 72 4.67 -0.33 -0.95
N LYS A 73 3.39 -0.03 -1.23
CA LYS A 73 2.27 -0.52 -0.43
C LYS A 73 2.12 -2.03 -0.53
N ILE A 74 2.17 -2.58 -1.75
CA ILE A 74 2.11 -4.03 -1.98
C ILE A 74 3.22 -4.76 -1.21
N GLN A 75 4.48 -4.31 -1.31
CA GLN A 75 5.59 -4.90 -0.58
C GLN A 75 5.43 -4.78 0.96
N SER A 76 4.82 -3.69 1.44
CA SER A 76 4.55 -3.50 2.87
C SER A 76 3.43 -4.42 3.39
N LEU A 77 2.38 -4.62 2.60
CA LEU A 77 1.34 -5.60 2.91
C LEU A 77 1.92 -7.02 2.87
N ARG A 78 2.75 -7.34 1.88
CA ARG A 78 3.45 -8.62 1.77
C ARG A 78 4.28 -8.91 3.01
N ARG A 79 5.07 -7.94 3.48
CA ARG A 79 5.82 -8.05 4.76
C ARG A 79 4.89 -8.29 5.96
N SER A 80 3.70 -7.69 5.96
CA SER A 80 2.71 -7.90 7.03
C SER A 80 2.15 -9.33 7.00
N LEU A 81 1.90 -9.90 5.82
CA LEU A 81 1.50 -11.31 5.67
C LEU A 81 2.60 -12.26 6.12
N LEU A 82 3.85 -12.02 5.72
CA LEU A 82 5.00 -12.81 6.17
C LEU A 82 5.19 -12.73 7.69
N ALA A 83 4.97 -11.56 8.30
CA ALA A 83 5.04 -11.39 9.75
C ALA A 83 3.92 -12.13 10.51
N LEU A 84 2.72 -12.26 9.92
CA LEU A 84 1.64 -13.09 10.45
C LEU A 84 2.05 -14.58 10.43
N ARG A 85 2.59 -15.06 9.31
CA ARG A 85 3.07 -16.44 9.17
C ARG A 85 4.20 -16.76 10.15
N ALA A 86 5.17 -15.84 10.29
CA ALA A 86 6.25 -15.97 11.27
C ALA A 86 5.74 -16.00 12.73
N ALA A 87 4.55 -15.45 12.99
CA ALA A 87 3.85 -15.55 14.28
C ALA A 87 2.94 -16.79 14.37
N ASN A 88 3.13 -17.79 13.50
CA ASN A 88 2.37 -19.04 13.40
C ASN A 88 0.87 -18.83 13.14
N LYS A 89 0.47 -17.71 12.53
CA LYS A 89 -0.90 -17.49 12.07
C LYS A 89 -1.04 -18.11 10.68
N GLN A 90 -2.13 -18.84 10.43
CA GLN A 90 -2.48 -19.28 9.07
C GLN A 90 -2.90 -18.06 8.24
N VAL A 91 -2.28 -17.85 7.09
CA VAL A 91 -2.65 -16.76 6.17
C VAL A 91 -3.21 -17.34 4.89
N TRP A 92 -4.49 -17.10 4.65
CA TRP A 92 -5.20 -17.59 3.48
C TRP A 92 -5.62 -16.40 2.62
N VAL A 93 -5.48 -16.53 1.30
CA VAL A 93 -5.87 -15.50 0.34
C VAL A 93 -6.86 -16.08 -0.65
N TYR A 94 -7.99 -15.40 -0.81
CA TYR A 94 -8.93 -15.62 -1.90
C TYR A 94 -8.77 -14.49 -2.91
N LEU A 95 -8.42 -14.85 -4.15
CA LEU A 95 -8.33 -13.92 -5.26
C LEU A 95 -9.61 -14.04 -6.08
N THR A 96 -10.36 -12.93 -6.23
CA THR A 96 -11.52 -12.90 -7.14
C THR A 96 -11.05 -13.03 -8.59
N GLU A 97 -10.02 -12.23 -8.91
CA GLU A 97 -9.17 -12.24 -10.09
C GLU A 97 -7.78 -11.78 -9.62
N GLY A 98 -6.71 -12.03 -10.37
CA GLY A 98 -5.37 -11.64 -9.91
C GLY A 98 -4.45 -11.14 -11.02
N GLY A 99 -4.10 -9.85 -10.96
CA GLY A 99 -2.99 -9.29 -11.72
C GLY A 99 -1.64 -9.52 -11.04
N MET A 100 -0.58 -8.94 -11.61
CA MET A 100 0.78 -9.11 -11.09
C MET A 100 0.94 -8.63 -9.64
N ARG A 101 0.24 -7.57 -9.24
CA ARG A 101 0.33 -6.99 -7.88
C ARG A 101 -0.41 -7.85 -6.86
N GLU A 102 -1.65 -8.23 -7.17
CA GLU A 102 -2.50 -9.08 -6.35
C GLU A 102 -1.83 -10.43 -6.14
N TYR A 103 -1.31 -11.03 -7.22
CA TYR A 103 -0.62 -12.31 -7.16
C TYR A 103 0.69 -12.22 -6.36
N TYR A 104 1.49 -11.17 -6.58
CA TYR A 104 2.70 -10.96 -5.79
C TYR A 104 2.40 -10.81 -4.30
N LEU A 105 1.33 -10.11 -3.91
CA LEU A 105 0.88 -10.07 -2.52
C LEU A 105 0.40 -11.45 -2.03
N ALA A 106 -0.49 -12.09 -2.79
CA ALA A 106 -1.09 -13.38 -2.45
C ALA A 106 -0.05 -14.49 -2.28
N SER A 107 1.04 -14.46 -3.06
CA SER A 107 2.12 -15.45 -2.96
C SER A 107 2.80 -15.49 -1.59
N ALA A 108 2.65 -14.48 -0.73
CA ALA A 108 3.17 -14.55 0.63
C ALA A 108 2.31 -15.41 1.58
N ALA A 109 1.08 -15.76 1.20
CA ALA A 109 0.15 -16.56 2.00
C ALA A 109 0.59 -18.03 2.12
N ASP A 110 -0.01 -18.75 3.06
CA ASP A 110 0.10 -20.22 3.14
C ASP A 110 -0.77 -20.90 2.09
N THR A 111 -1.94 -20.32 1.81
CA THR A 111 -2.93 -20.88 0.88
C THR A 111 -3.50 -19.78 -0.02
N ILE A 112 -3.54 -20.04 -1.32
CA ILE A 112 -4.17 -19.19 -2.33
C ILE A 112 -5.32 -19.95 -3.00
N LEU A 113 -6.50 -19.34 -3.03
CA LEU A 113 -7.71 -19.87 -3.63
C LEU A 113 -8.22 -18.93 -4.73
N ILE A 114 -8.77 -19.53 -5.79
CA ILE A 114 -9.48 -18.84 -6.88
C ILE A 114 -10.73 -19.63 -7.25
N ALA A 115 -11.81 -18.95 -7.60
CA ALA A 115 -13.03 -19.60 -8.10
C ALA A 115 -12.79 -20.39 -9.41
N PRO A 116 -13.57 -21.42 -9.73
CA PRO A 116 -13.41 -22.19 -10.97
C PRO A 116 -13.36 -21.38 -12.28
N ALA A 117 -14.08 -20.25 -12.33
CA ALA A 117 -14.10 -19.35 -13.48
C ALA A 117 -13.09 -18.19 -13.41
N GLY A 118 -12.36 -18.07 -12.30
CA GLY A 118 -11.35 -17.03 -12.10
C GLY A 118 -10.06 -17.31 -12.87
N HIS A 119 -9.21 -16.28 -12.93
CA HIS A 119 -7.95 -16.33 -13.66
C HIS A 119 -6.85 -15.51 -12.97
N LEU A 120 -5.60 -15.80 -13.35
CA LEU A 120 -4.41 -15.03 -13.01
C LEU A 120 -3.79 -14.44 -14.28
N SER A 121 -3.56 -13.14 -14.29
CA SER A 121 -2.85 -12.39 -15.32
C SER A 121 -1.49 -11.96 -14.77
N ILE A 122 -0.50 -12.86 -14.79
CA ILE A 122 0.85 -12.62 -14.27
C ILE A 122 1.81 -12.22 -15.40
N THR A 123 1.62 -11.02 -15.95
CA THR A 123 2.26 -10.58 -17.20
C THR A 123 3.57 -9.80 -17.04
N GLY A 124 4.13 -9.76 -15.82
CA GLY A 124 5.36 -9.01 -15.54
C GLY A 124 5.11 -7.52 -15.37
N LEU A 125 6.08 -6.69 -15.78
CA LEU A 125 6.05 -5.24 -15.57
C LEU A 125 6.26 -4.50 -16.88
N ALA A 126 5.55 -3.39 -17.04
CA ALA A 126 5.75 -2.45 -18.14
C ALA A 126 5.60 -1.01 -17.63
N ALA A 127 6.29 -0.09 -18.29
CA ALA A 127 6.11 1.34 -18.14
C ALA A 127 5.89 1.95 -19.51
N GLU A 128 4.89 2.83 -19.61
CA GLU A 128 4.53 3.50 -20.85
C GLU A 128 4.67 5.00 -20.69
N THR A 129 5.04 5.68 -21.78
CA THR A 129 5.09 7.14 -21.83
C THR A 129 4.50 7.58 -23.16
N VAL A 130 3.49 8.42 -23.10
CA VAL A 130 2.84 9.01 -24.28
C VAL A 130 3.61 10.26 -24.69
N PHE A 131 3.86 10.41 -25.99
CA PHE A 131 4.55 11.56 -26.58
C PHE A 131 3.59 12.40 -27.42
N PHE A 132 3.53 13.69 -27.13
CA PHE A 132 2.59 14.66 -27.70
C PHE A 132 3.20 15.59 -28.75
N LYS A 133 4.53 15.58 -28.93
CA LYS A 133 5.23 16.48 -29.87
C LYS A 133 4.60 16.49 -31.26
N GLY A 134 4.29 15.33 -31.82
CA GLY A 134 3.67 15.24 -33.15
C GLY A 134 2.27 15.87 -33.24
N VAL A 135 1.51 15.93 -32.14
CA VAL A 135 0.24 16.67 -32.07
C VAL A 135 0.49 18.16 -31.96
N LEU A 136 1.44 18.58 -31.11
CA LEU A 136 1.81 19.99 -30.92
C LEU A 136 2.32 20.63 -32.23
N ASP A 137 3.18 19.93 -32.97
CA ASP A 137 3.69 20.39 -34.27
C ASP A 137 2.54 20.65 -35.26
N LYS A 138 1.54 19.76 -35.33
CA LYS A 138 0.37 19.91 -36.20
C LYS A 138 -0.51 21.10 -35.83
N LEU A 139 -0.51 21.48 -34.55
CA LEU A 139 -1.24 22.63 -34.04
C LEU A 139 -0.41 23.94 -34.13
N GLY A 140 0.83 23.87 -34.58
CA GLY A 140 1.74 25.01 -34.60
C GLY A 140 2.17 25.47 -33.20
N ILE A 141 2.17 24.57 -32.22
CA ILE A 141 2.55 24.84 -30.83
C ILE A 141 3.97 24.33 -30.58
N GLU A 142 4.84 25.19 -30.05
CA GLU A 142 6.21 24.83 -29.66
C GLU A 142 6.34 24.76 -28.13
N ALA A 143 6.78 23.61 -27.62
CA ALA A 143 7.06 23.44 -26.19
C ALA A 143 8.50 23.85 -25.86
N GLN A 144 8.67 24.87 -25.02
CA GLN A 144 9.97 25.29 -24.50
C GLN A 144 10.23 24.68 -23.12
N VAL A 145 11.12 23.69 -23.07
CA VAL A 145 11.50 23.00 -21.83
C VAL A 145 12.93 23.34 -21.46
N HIS A 146 13.12 23.83 -20.23
CA HIS A 146 14.44 23.97 -19.62
C HIS A 146 14.65 22.86 -18.60
N GLN A 147 15.69 22.05 -18.79
CA GLN A 147 16.01 20.95 -17.88
C GLN A 147 17.50 20.90 -17.57
N ALA A 148 17.81 20.43 -16.37
CA ALA A 148 19.17 20.12 -15.94
C ALA A 148 19.20 18.67 -15.45
N GLY A 149 20.15 17.89 -15.95
CA GLY A 149 20.30 16.46 -15.65
C GLY A 149 19.84 15.57 -16.79
N GLN A 150 20.67 14.57 -17.11
CA GLN A 150 20.45 13.63 -18.22
C GLN A 150 19.16 12.80 -18.08
N TYR A 151 18.82 12.42 -16.84
CA TYR A 151 17.65 11.60 -16.54
C TYR A 151 16.39 12.41 -16.18
N LYS A 152 16.43 13.75 -16.29
CA LYS A 152 15.26 14.61 -16.00
C LYS A 152 14.30 14.62 -17.20
N ALA A 153 13.59 13.51 -17.39
CA ALA A 153 12.84 13.23 -18.62
C ALA A 153 11.39 13.76 -18.65
N ALA A 154 10.92 14.47 -17.61
CA ALA A 154 9.53 14.90 -17.51
C ALA A 154 9.07 15.85 -18.65
N GLY A 155 10.00 16.51 -19.34
CA GLY A 155 9.70 17.35 -20.50
C GLY A 155 9.78 16.65 -21.86
N GLU A 156 10.28 15.41 -21.92
CA GLU A 156 10.41 14.65 -23.16
C GLU A 156 9.07 14.42 -23.87
N PRO A 157 7.95 14.08 -23.17
CA PRO A 157 6.64 13.93 -23.81
C PRO A 157 6.23 15.09 -24.71
N PHE A 158 6.67 16.31 -24.40
CA PHE A 158 6.30 17.52 -25.14
C PHE A 158 7.31 17.92 -26.22
N THR A 159 8.53 17.40 -26.15
CA THR A 159 9.66 17.86 -26.99
C THR A 159 10.20 16.77 -27.92
N ARG A 160 9.84 15.50 -27.68
CA ARG A 160 10.29 14.33 -28.43
C ARG A 160 9.12 13.50 -28.93
N ASP A 161 9.38 12.60 -29.86
CA ASP A 161 8.43 11.60 -30.37
C ASP A 161 8.58 10.23 -29.66
N SER A 162 9.64 10.07 -28.87
CA SER A 162 10.04 8.83 -28.23
C SER A 162 10.97 9.10 -27.04
N MET A 163 11.08 8.10 -26.14
CA MET A 163 12.00 8.16 -25.00
C MET A 163 13.43 8.38 -25.48
N SER A 164 14.17 9.25 -24.79
CA SER A 164 15.63 9.25 -24.93
C SER A 164 16.24 7.94 -24.42
N ASP A 165 17.47 7.66 -24.81
CA ASP A 165 18.22 6.49 -24.30
C ASP A 165 18.33 6.54 -22.77
N ALA A 166 18.59 7.72 -22.21
CA ALA A 166 18.68 7.91 -20.76
C ALA A 166 17.34 7.65 -20.04
N HIS A 167 16.24 8.15 -20.61
CA HIS A 167 14.91 7.90 -20.05
C HIS A 167 14.57 6.39 -20.09
N ARG A 168 14.86 5.73 -21.21
CA ARG A 168 14.66 4.29 -21.36
C ARG A 168 15.53 3.48 -20.40
N GLU A 169 16.80 3.83 -20.27
CA GLU A 169 17.75 3.20 -19.34
C GLU A 169 17.24 3.30 -17.90
N MET A 170 16.81 4.50 -17.47
CA MET A 170 16.27 4.71 -16.12
C MET A 170 15.01 3.88 -15.87
N LEU A 171 14.03 3.92 -16.78
CA LEU A 171 12.79 3.14 -16.61
C LEU A 171 13.06 1.65 -16.59
N ASN A 172 13.91 1.15 -17.51
CA ASN A 172 14.30 -0.26 -17.52
C ASN A 172 15.01 -0.66 -16.23
N GLY A 173 15.93 0.15 -15.71
CA GLY A 173 16.58 -0.14 -14.44
C GLY A 173 15.60 -0.28 -13.27
N LEU A 174 14.61 0.61 -13.17
CA LEU A 174 13.55 0.52 -12.15
C LEU A 174 12.67 -0.73 -12.33
N LEU A 175 12.32 -1.06 -13.57
CA LEU A 175 11.51 -2.23 -13.89
C LEU A 175 12.29 -3.53 -13.62
N ASP A 176 13.55 -3.61 -14.02
CA ASP A 176 14.40 -4.79 -13.88
C ASP A 176 14.66 -5.11 -12.40
N ASP A 177 14.95 -4.09 -11.58
CA ASP A 177 15.15 -4.24 -10.14
C ASP A 177 13.88 -4.75 -9.44
N LEU A 178 12.72 -4.20 -9.79
CA LEU A 178 11.45 -4.62 -9.22
C LEU A 178 11.02 -6.00 -9.73
N TYR A 179 11.23 -6.27 -11.01
CA TYR A 179 10.95 -7.58 -11.61
C TYR A 179 11.81 -8.66 -10.98
N GLY A 180 13.11 -8.39 -10.77
CA GLY A 180 14.04 -9.28 -10.08
C GLY A 180 13.53 -9.66 -8.68
N GLN A 181 13.15 -8.66 -7.88
CA GLN A 181 12.56 -8.87 -6.56
C GLN A 181 11.31 -9.75 -6.62
N ILE A 182 10.39 -9.46 -7.55
CA ILE A 182 9.14 -10.23 -7.68
C ILE A 182 9.43 -11.69 -8.06
N VAL A 183 10.33 -11.92 -9.02
CA VAL A 183 10.71 -13.27 -9.45
C VAL A 183 11.33 -14.05 -8.31
N GLU A 184 12.25 -13.46 -7.55
CA GLU A 184 12.90 -14.10 -6.40
C GLU A 184 11.91 -14.46 -5.31
N ASP A 185 11.05 -13.51 -4.93
CA ASP A 185 10.07 -13.67 -3.88
C ASP A 185 9.00 -14.72 -4.21
N VAL A 186 8.50 -14.72 -5.46
CA VAL A 186 7.53 -15.72 -5.94
C VAL A 186 8.19 -17.09 -6.06
N ALA A 187 9.43 -17.15 -6.56
CA ALA A 187 10.20 -18.39 -6.64
C ALA A 187 10.38 -19.04 -5.27
N HIS A 188 10.80 -18.24 -4.28
CA HIS A 188 10.92 -18.71 -2.90
C HIS A 188 9.57 -19.17 -2.34
N ALA A 189 8.52 -18.35 -2.48
CA ALA A 189 7.23 -18.63 -1.88
C ALA A 189 6.48 -19.82 -2.50
N ARG A 190 6.66 -20.07 -3.80
CA ARG A 190 6.00 -21.17 -4.53
C ARG A 190 6.93 -22.36 -4.80
N HIS A 191 8.12 -22.36 -4.21
CA HIS A 191 9.15 -23.40 -4.35
C HIS A 191 9.50 -23.71 -5.83
N LYS A 192 9.77 -22.66 -6.60
CA LYS A 192 10.13 -22.74 -8.03
C LYS A 192 11.54 -22.21 -8.28
N SER A 193 12.14 -22.58 -9.41
CA SER A 193 13.35 -21.91 -9.87
C SER A 193 13.02 -20.53 -10.44
N LEU A 194 13.99 -19.61 -10.42
CA LEU A 194 13.84 -18.28 -11.04
C LEU A 194 13.46 -18.39 -12.52
N GLN A 195 14.05 -19.35 -13.25
CA GLN A 195 13.73 -19.59 -14.66
C GLN A 195 12.29 -20.07 -14.86
N ALA A 196 11.77 -20.93 -13.97
CA ALA A 196 10.40 -21.40 -14.05
C ALA A 196 9.41 -20.25 -13.80
N VAL A 197 9.70 -19.36 -12.84
CA VAL A 197 8.85 -18.19 -12.60
C VAL A 197 8.87 -17.23 -13.79
N ARG A 198 10.03 -16.98 -14.39
CA ARG A 198 10.14 -16.16 -15.62
C ARG A 198 9.31 -16.76 -16.76
N ALA A 199 9.42 -18.07 -16.99
CA ALA A 199 8.63 -18.76 -18.02
C ALA A 199 7.12 -18.70 -17.75
N LEU A 200 6.68 -18.76 -16.49
CA LEU A 200 5.28 -18.57 -16.12
C LEU A 200 4.81 -17.15 -16.41
N ILE A 201 5.66 -16.14 -16.14
CA ILE A 201 5.35 -14.75 -16.46
C ILE A 201 5.27 -14.54 -17.98
N ASP A 202 6.18 -15.14 -18.76
CA ASP A 202 6.19 -15.07 -20.23
C ASP A 202 4.94 -15.72 -20.85
N GLN A 203 4.31 -16.67 -20.15
CA GLN A 203 3.01 -17.24 -20.54
C GLN A 203 1.84 -16.28 -20.27
N GLY A 204 1.91 -15.50 -19.19
CA GLY A 204 0.96 -14.44 -18.86
C GLY A 204 -0.33 -14.91 -18.17
N LEU A 205 -1.29 -15.44 -18.95
CA LEU A 205 -2.65 -15.76 -18.46
C LEU A 205 -2.78 -17.23 -18.05
N PHE A 206 -3.40 -17.49 -16.89
CA PHE A 206 -3.74 -18.82 -16.40
C PHE A 206 -5.18 -18.85 -15.88
N MET A 207 -6.00 -19.75 -16.43
CA MET A 207 -7.29 -20.09 -15.82
C MET A 207 -7.06 -20.84 -14.50
N ALA A 208 -8.03 -20.84 -13.58
CA ALA A 208 -7.87 -21.41 -12.24
C ALA A 208 -7.25 -22.82 -12.21
N ARG A 209 -7.70 -23.73 -13.10
CA ARG A 209 -7.13 -25.09 -13.19
C ARG A 209 -5.69 -25.13 -13.72
N GLU A 210 -5.35 -24.25 -14.64
CA GLU A 210 -3.99 -24.12 -15.17
C GLU A 210 -3.06 -23.52 -14.11
N ALA A 211 -3.53 -22.52 -13.36
CA ALA A 211 -2.82 -21.94 -12.23
C ALA A 211 -2.56 -22.99 -11.14
N LEU A 212 -3.54 -23.85 -10.85
CA LEU A 212 -3.39 -24.95 -9.91
C LEU A 212 -2.35 -25.97 -10.42
N GLY A 213 -2.47 -26.40 -11.68
CA GLY A 213 -1.52 -27.33 -12.31
C GLY A 213 -0.10 -26.78 -12.40
N ALA A 214 0.04 -25.47 -12.59
CA ALA A 214 1.31 -24.75 -12.58
C ALA A 214 1.85 -24.49 -11.15
N GLY A 215 1.09 -24.82 -10.09
CA GLY A 215 1.46 -24.55 -8.70
C GLY A 215 1.51 -23.07 -8.32
N LEU A 216 0.80 -22.22 -9.06
CA LEU A 216 0.65 -20.80 -8.76
C LEU A 216 -0.36 -20.57 -7.62
N ILE A 217 -1.36 -21.44 -7.49
CA ILE A 217 -2.37 -21.45 -6.41
C ILE A 217 -2.46 -22.82 -5.76
N ASP A 218 -3.23 -22.91 -4.67
CA ASP A 218 -3.34 -24.12 -3.84
C ASP A 218 -4.70 -24.80 -3.99
N HIS A 219 -5.78 -24.04 -4.21
CA HIS A 219 -7.12 -24.58 -4.42
C HIS A 219 -7.91 -23.83 -5.48
N VAL A 220 -8.78 -24.57 -6.16
CA VAL A 220 -9.86 -24.02 -6.99
C VAL A 220 -11.17 -24.25 -6.23
N ALA A 221 -11.69 -23.19 -5.61
CA ALA A 221 -12.86 -23.23 -4.72
C ALA A 221 -13.52 -21.85 -4.64
N TYR A 222 -14.77 -21.80 -4.22
CA TYR A 222 -15.48 -20.55 -3.94
C TYR A 222 -15.16 -20.01 -2.54
N GLU A 223 -15.39 -18.72 -2.33
CA GLU A 223 -15.10 -18.04 -1.05
C GLU A 223 -15.89 -18.63 0.13
N ASP A 224 -17.13 -19.05 -0.11
CA ASP A 224 -18.02 -19.65 0.89
C ASP A 224 -17.56 -21.05 1.33
N GLU A 225 -16.68 -21.70 0.57
CA GLU A 225 -16.09 -22.99 0.94
C GLU A 225 -14.88 -22.85 1.89
N ILE A 226 -14.34 -21.63 2.06
CA ILE A 226 -13.14 -21.39 2.89
C ILE A 226 -13.32 -21.83 4.36
N PRO A 227 -14.44 -21.49 5.07
CA PRO A 227 -14.61 -21.93 6.45
C PRO A 227 -14.51 -23.46 6.58
N THR A 228 -15.16 -24.21 5.69
CA THR A 228 -15.10 -25.68 5.69
C THR A 228 -13.70 -26.21 5.39
N LEU A 229 -12.97 -25.59 4.46
CA LEU A 229 -11.57 -25.97 4.18
C LEU A 229 -10.64 -25.66 5.37
N LEU A 230 -10.91 -24.56 6.09
CA LEU A 230 -10.12 -24.13 7.24
C LEU A 230 -10.40 -24.97 8.49
N GLU A 231 -11.60 -25.53 8.64
CA GLU A 231 -11.98 -26.43 9.75
C GLU A 231 -11.05 -27.65 9.89
N ALA A 232 -10.48 -28.12 8.78
CA ALA A 232 -9.48 -29.19 8.79
C ALA A 232 -8.19 -28.82 9.55
N LYS A 233 -7.94 -27.52 9.77
CA LYS A 233 -6.79 -26.97 10.51
C LYS A 233 -7.18 -26.32 11.83
N LEU A 234 -8.36 -25.70 11.89
CA LEU A 234 -8.86 -24.94 13.04
C LEU A 234 -10.30 -25.35 13.34
N ASN A 235 -10.54 -26.09 14.42
CA ASN A 235 -11.89 -26.56 14.76
C ASN A 235 -12.27 -26.16 16.19
N PRO A 236 -13.35 -25.37 16.42
CA PRO A 236 -14.24 -24.75 15.41
C PRO A 236 -13.65 -23.46 14.80
N VAL A 237 -14.11 -23.08 13.60
CA VAL A 237 -13.81 -21.76 13.00
C VAL A 237 -14.82 -20.73 13.54
N HIS A 238 -14.31 -19.65 14.12
CA HIS A 238 -15.12 -18.51 14.55
C HIS A 238 -14.57 -17.22 13.95
N GLU A 239 -15.37 -16.61 13.08
CA GLU A 239 -14.94 -15.48 12.28
C GLU A 239 -15.26 -14.14 12.95
N ILE A 240 -14.42 -13.16 12.69
CA ILE A 240 -14.65 -11.76 13.03
C ILE A 240 -14.35 -10.89 11.81
N THR A 241 -15.21 -9.90 11.54
CA THR A 241 -14.99 -8.98 10.42
C THR A 241 -13.94 -7.93 10.75
N THR A 242 -13.46 -7.22 9.73
CA THR A 242 -12.55 -6.09 9.89
C THR A 242 -13.15 -5.01 10.79
N GLU A 243 -14.42 -4.64 10.58
CA GLU A 243 -15.11 -3.59 11.32
C GLU A 243 -15.26 -3.94 12.80
N GLU A 244 -15.69 -5.18 13.09
CA GLU A 244 -15.85 -5.70 14.44
C GLU A 244 -14.51 -5.74 15.18
N TYR A 245 -13.46 -6.25 14.52
CA TYR A 245 -12.14 -6.35 15.11
C TYR A 245 -11.53 -4.96 15.38
N LEU A 246 -11.68 -4.01 14.45
CA LEU A 246 -11.27 -2.61 14.66
C LEU A 246 -12.06 -1.95 15.80
N HIS A 247 -13.35 -2.27 15.95
CA HIS A 247 -14.15 -1.76 17.07
C HIS A 247 -13.61 -2.27 18.42
N LEU A 248 -13.35 -3.57 18.54
CA LEU A 248 -12.75 -4.15 19.75
C LEU A 248 -11.39 -3.54 20.07
N ARG A 249 -10.51 -3.43 19.06
CA ARG A 249 -9.17 -2.83 19.21
C ARG A 249 -9.24 -1.38 19.68
N ARG A 250 -10.17 -0.58 19.15
CA ARG A 250 -10.39 0.81 19.59
C ARG A 250 -10.82 0.88 21.04
N GLN A 251 -11.70 0.00 21.51
CA GLN A 251 -12.12 -0.03 22.91
C GLN A 251 -10.94 -0.35 23.85
N VAL A 252 -10.10 -1.33 23.49
CA VAL A 252 -8.89 -1.68 24.25
C VAL A 252 -7.92 -0.50 24.29
N MET A 253 -7.60 0.08 23.13
CA MET A 253 -6.70 1.22 23.02
C MET A 253 -7.19 2.43 23.83
N ARG A 254 -8.50 2.73 23.79
CA ARG A 254 -9.08 3.84 24.53
C ARG A 254 -8.97 3.66 26.05
N ARG A 255 -9.09 2.42 26.55
CA ARG A 255 -8.84 2.12 27.97
C ARG A 255 -7.38 2.34 28.35
N THR A 256 -6.44 1.92 27.50
CA THR A 256 -5.00 2.14 27.73
C THR A 256 -4.64 3.62 27.74
N LEU A 257 -5.19 4.40 26.80
CA LEU A 257 -4.98 5.86 26.71
C LEU A 257 -5.63 6.64 27.85
N LEU A 258 -6.70 6.12 28.48
CA LEU A 258 -7.27 6.75 29.68
C LEU A 258 -6.49 6.41 30.95
N ALA A 259 -5.73 5.30 30.94
CA ALA A 259 -4.94 4.85 32.08
C ALA A 259 -3.51 5.42 32.11
N THR A 260 -3.05 6.01 31.00
CA THR A 260 -1.70 6.54 30.84
C THR A 260 -1.74 7.87 30.10
N ASP A 261 -0.77 8.75 30.30
CA ASP A 261 -0.56 9.92 29.43
C ASP A 261 0.71 9.71 28.59
N PRO A 262 0.66 8.83 27.57
CA PRO A 262 1.85 8.48 26.81
C PRO A 262 2.24 9.63 25.89
N LYS A 263 3.55 9.85 25.74
CA LYS A 263 4.04 10.74 24.68
C LYS A 263 3.58 10.23 23.30
N LYS A 264 3.15 11.17 22.46
CA LYS A 264 2.59 10.89 21.14
C LYS A 264 3.67 10.96 20.06
N ILE A 265 3.46 10.26 18.96
CA ILE A 265 4.24 10.43 17.73
C ILE A 265 3.32 11.09 16.71
N ALA A 266 3.71 12.27 16.22
CA ALA A 266 2.96 12.94 15.16
C ALA A 266 3.19 12.21 13.83
N PHE A 267 2.13 12.03 13.05
CA PHE A 267 2.16 11.43 11.73
C PHE A 267 1.60 12.43 10.71
N VAL A 268 2.45 12.90 9.80
CA VAL A 268 2.10 13.89 8.78
C VAL A 268 2.27 13.26 7.40
N THR A 269 1.29 13.41 6.52
CA THR A 269 1.35 12.92 5.14
C THR A 269 1.68 14.04 4.17
N VAL A 270 2.69 13.84 3.33
CA VAL A 270 2.98 14.64 2.14
C VAL A 270 2.53 13.81 0.94
N ASP A 271 1.28 13.97 0.52
CA ASP A 271 0.65 13.16 -0.53
C ASP A 271 0.16 14.05 -1.69
N GLY A 272 0.66 13.77 -2.89
CA GLY A 272 0.37 14.51 -4.11
C GLY A 272 1.39 15.59 -4.43
N VAL A 273 1.02 16.49 -5.35
CA VAL A 273 1.94 17.52 -5.89
C VAL A 273 2.25 18.57 -4.83
N ILE A 274 3.53 18.94 -4.70
CA ILE A 274 3.97 20.01 -3.82
C ILE A 274 3.74 21.36 -4.49
N LYS A 275 3.00 22.24 -3.81
CA LYS A 275 2.70 23.60 -4.28
C LYS A 275 2.95 24.65 -3.19
N ARG A 276 2.97 25.91 -3.61
CA ARG A 276 3.01 27.06 -2.72
C ARG A 276 1.63 27.31 -2.11
N GLY A 277 1.60 27.93 -0.93
CA GLY A 277 0.35 28.29 -0.26
C GLY A 277 -0.22 27.12 0.55
N ASP A 278 -1.55 27.06 0.64
CA ASP A 278 -2.24 26.09 1.49
C ASP A 278 -2.49 24.74 0.80
N SER A 279 -2.52 23.68 1.60
CA SER A 279 -2.93 22.35 1.17
C SER A 279 -4.38 22.38 0.69
N HIS A 280 -4.70 21.55 -0.29
CA HIS A 280 -6.09 21.41 -0.77
C HIS A 280 -6.42 19.94 -0.94
N ASP A 281 -7.45 19.48 -0.23
CA ASP A 281 -8.01 18.16 -0.39
C ASP A 281 -8.90 18.14 -1.65
N GLY A 282 -8.39 17.49 -2.68
CA GLY A 282 -8.85 17.55 -4.07
C GLY A 282 -10.35 17.39 -4.36
N GLY A 283 -10.77 18.13 -5.40
CA GLY A 283 -11.71 17.71 -6.44
C GLY A 283 -10.93 17.22 -7.69
N ASP A 284 -11.39 17.53 -8.92
CA ASP A 284 -10.80 17.06 -10.20
C ASP A 284 -9.29 17.34 -10.40
N ALA A 285 -8.72 18.30 -9.67
CA ALA A 285 -7.31 18.69 -9.78
C ALA A 285 -6.32 17.79 -8.98
N GLY A 286 -6.82 16.76 -8.29
CA GLY A 286 -6.01 15.87 -7.46
C GLY A 286 -5.56 16.49 -6.13
N HIS A 287 -4.86 15.70 -5.32
CA HIS A 287 -4.35 16.12 -4.01
C HIS A 287 -3.06 16.94 -4.15
N ALA A 288 -2.95 18.03 -3.37
CA ALA A 288 -1.76 18.86 -3.36
C ALA A 288 -1.40 19.33 -1.95
N VAL A 289 -0.12 19.21 -1.62
CA VAL A 289 0.45 19.63 -0.34
C VAL A 289 0.97 21.05 -0.48
N GLY A 290 0.46 21.95 0.36
CA GLY A 290 0.87 23.34 0.39
C GLY A 290 1.99 23.60 1.40
N SER A 291 3.00 24.37 0.99
CA SER A 291 4.11 24.75 1.87
C SER A 291 3.68 25.50 3.13
N THR A 292 2.61 26.31 3.05
CA THR A 292 2.12 27.10 4.20
C THR A 292 1.48 26.20 5.24
N SER A 293 0.50 25.38 4.86
CA SER A 293 -0.17 24.46 5.80
C SER A 293 0.81 23.47 6.42
N PHE A 294 1.74 22.93 5.61
CA PHE A 294 2.78 22.03 6.12
C PHE A 294 3.68 22.72 7.16
N ALA A 295 4.08 23.97 6.91
CA ALA A 295 4.89 24.73 7.85
C ALA A 295 4.15 25.00 9.18
N GLU A 296 2.86 25.31 9.12
CA GLU A 296 2.02 25.51 10.30
C GLU A 296 1.90 24.24 11.14
N ASP A 297 1.65 23.10 10.49
CA ASP A 297 1.55 21.81 11.18
C ASP A 297 2.88 21.43 11.84
N LEU A 298 4.00 21.60 11.14
CA LEU A 298 5.33 21.34 11.70
C LEU A 298 5.65 22.29 12.86
N LYS A 299 5.23 23.55 12.80
CA LYS A 299 5.38 24.48 13.92
C LYS A 299 4.60 24.01 15.14
N ARG A 300 3.31 23.64 14.97
CA ARG A 300 2.47 23.11 16.06
C ARG A 300 3.10 21.86 16.68
N ILE A 301 3.51 20.92 15.83
CA ILE A 301 4.16 19.67 16.25
C ILE A 301 5.46 19.92 17.00
N ARG A 302 6.28 20.87 16.53
CA ARG A 302 7.56 21.25 17.15
C ARG A 302 7.38 21.90 18.53
N GLU A 303 6.28 22.63 18.74
CA GLU A 303 5.98 23.37 19.97
C GLU A 303 5.16 22.57 21.01
N ASP A 304 4.55 21.43 20.62
CA ASP A 304 3.73 20.60 21.51
C ASP A 304 4.57 19.59 22.32
N ASP A 305 4.82 19.85 23.60
CA ASP A 305 5.63 18.96 24.48
C ASP A 305 5.06 17.54 24.66
N SER A 306 3.78 17.31 24.35
CA SER A 306 3.18 15.97 24.37
C SER A 306 3.63 15.09 23.19
N VAL A 307 4.19 15.70 22.13
CA VAL A 307 4.71 14.99 20.96
C VAL A 307 6.21 14.70 21.13
N ALA A 308 6.60 13.43 21.17
CA ALA A 308 7.98 12.99 21.29
C ALA A 308 8.76 12.98 19.97
N ALA A 309 8.08 12.70 18.84
CA ALA A 309 8.72 12.55 17.53
C ALA A 309 7.74 12.83 16.39
N LEU A 310 8.28 13.06 15.20
CA LEU A 310 7.53 13.26 13.96
C LEU A 310 7.89 12.17 12.95
N VAL A 311 6.87 11.52 12.38
CA VAL A 311 6.97 10.70 11.17
C VAL A 311 6.32 11.45 10.01
N VAL A 312 7.05 11.62 8.92
CA VAL A 312 6.55 12.22 7.68
C VAL A 312 6.44 11.13 6.62
N ARG A 313 5.21 10.82 6.23
CA ARG A 313 4.89 9.86 5.17
C ARG A 313 4.85 10.59 3.83
N VAL A 314 5.77 10.28 2.93
CA VAL A 314 5.90 10.95 1.63
C VAL A 314 5.39 10.05 0.50
N VAL A 315 4.40 10.55 -0.23
CA VAL A 315 3.88 10.01 -1.50
C VAL A 315 3.73 11.17 -2.48
N SER A 316 4.86 11.68 -2.98
CA SER A 316 4.89 12.87 -3.82
C SER A 316 5.84 12.72 -5.01
N PRO A 317 5.40 13.08 -6.24
CA PRO A 317 6.28 13.24 -7.39
C PRO A 317 7.09 14.55 -7.34
N GLY A 318 6.92 15.35 -6.28
CA GLY A 318 7.49 16.68 -6.12
C GLY A 318 6.56 17.77 -6.63
N GLY A 319 7.13 18.85 -7.16
CA GLY A 319 6.39 20.01 -7.65
C GLY A 319 7.22 21.29 -7.57
N SER A 320 6.70 22.31 -6.91
CA SER A 320 7.37 23.61 -6.79
C SER A 320 8.68 23.50 -5.97
N GLY A 321 9.81 23.87 -6.59
CA GLY A 321 11.11 23.89 -5.92
C GLY A 321 11.16 24.84 -4.72
N LEU A 322 10.56 26.03 -4.82
CA LEU A 322 10.47 26.98 -3.70
C LEU A 322 9.62 26.42 -2.54
N ALA A 323 8.47 25.80 -2.85
CA ALA A 323 7.64 25.19 -1.80
C ALA A 323 8.40 24.05 -1.10
N SER A 324 9.13 23.24 -1.87
CA SER A 324 9.95 22.13 -1.34
C SER A 324 11.06 22.65 -0.41
N ASP A 325 11.75 23.73 -0.78
CA ASP A 325 12.77 24.38 0.06
C ASP A 325 12.18 24.92 1.38
N LEU A 326 11.02 25.57 1.33
CA LEU A 326 10.32 26.06 2.51
C LEU A 326 9.90 24.92 3.45
N MET A 327 9.37 23.81 2.88
CA MET A 327 9.01 22.61 3.63
C MET A 327 10.23 21.94 4.27
N TRP A 328 11.33 21.81 3.50
CA TRP A 328 12.60 21.29 3.98
C TRP A 328 13.15 22.10 5.15
N ARG A 329 13.08 23.44 5.07
CA ARG A 329 13.52 24.33 6.15
C ARG A 329 12.74 24.07 7.44
N GLU A 330 11.42 23.90 7.37
CA GLU A 330 10.62 23.57 8.57
C GLU A 330 10.94 22.18 9.13
N LEU A 331 11.22 21.19 8.28
CA LEU A 331 11.67 19.88 8.72
C LEU A 331 12.99 19.98 9.50
N MET A 332 13.96 20.74 8.99
CA MET A 332 15.24 20.95 9.68
C MET A 332 15.06 21.63 11.04
N ARG A 333 14.23 22.68 11.10
CA ARG A 333 13.90 23.36 12.37
C ARG A 333 13.20 22.44 13.37
N THR A 334 12.35 21.53 12.90
CA THR A 334 11.70 20.53 13.76
C THR A 334 12.69 19.48 14.24
N ARG A 335 13.62 19.05 13.38
CA ARG A 335 14.69 18.10 13.71
C ARG A 335 15.61 18.57 14.84
N GLU A 336 15.84 19.88 14.96
CA GLU A 336 16.62 20.46 16.06
C GLU A 336 16.01 20.20 17.44
N LYS A 337 14.68 20.01 17.52
CA LYS A 337 13.97 19.80 18.79
C LYS A 337 13.47 18.38 18.98
N LYS A 338 13.09 17.69 17.89
CA LYS A 338 12.41 16.39 17.93
C LYS A 338 12.95 15.47 16.84
N PRO A 339 13.09 14.16 17.09
CA PRO A 339 13.40 13.20 16.03
C PRO A 339 12.38 13.30 14.89
N VAL A 340 12.89 13.41 13.66
CA VAL A 340 12.10 13.39 12.42
C VAL A 340 12.48 12.15 11.62
N ILE A 341 11.49 11.32 11.31
CA ILE A 341 11.64 10.10 10.53
C ILE A 341 10.86 10.27 9.23
N ILE A 342 11.53 10.03 8.10
CA ILE A 342 10.88 10.02 6.79
C ILE A 342 10.49 8.58 6.44
N SER A 343 9.24 8.39 6.04
CA SER A 343 8.70 7.14 5.52
C SER A 343 8.27 7.37 4.08
N MET A 344 8.99 6.77 3.12
CA MET A 344 8.70 6.92 1.70
C MET A 344 7.69 5.86 1.26
N GLY A 345 6.64 6.28 0.56
CA GLY A 345 5.66 5.40 -0.06
C GLY A 345 5.98 5.16 -1.52
N ASP A 346 4.94 5.10 -2.36
CA ASP A 346 5.08 4.68 -3.76
C ASP A 346 5.93 5.64 -4.60
N VAL A 347 5.98 6.93 -4.24
CA VAL A 347 6.83 7.94 -4.88
C VAL A 347 7.32 8.95 -3.84
N ALA A 348 8.62 9.24 -3.80
CA ALA A 348 9.21 10.32 -3.02
C ALA A 348 10.35 10.92 -3.85
N ALA A 349 9.98 11.69 -4.88
CA ALA A 349 10.88 12.05 -5.97
C ALA A 349 10.88 13.57 -6.24
N SER A 350 11.95 14.04 -6.88
CA SER A 350 12.17 15.44 -7.21
C SER A 350 12.23 16.34 -5.97
N GLY A 351 11.11 16.94 -5.57
CA GLY A 351 11.03 17.76 -4.34
C GLY A 351 10.38 17.02 -3.17
N GLY A 352 9.77 15.84 -3.43
CA GLY A 352 9.09 15.00 -2.46
C GLY A 352 10.02 14.44 -1.39
#